data_AF-A0A7J6SMQ1-F1
#
_entry.id   AF-A0A7J6SMQ1-F1
#
_cell.length_a   1.000
_cell.length_b   1.000
_cell.length_c   1.000
_cell.angle_alpha   90.00
_cell.angle_beta   90.00
_cell.angle_gamma   90.00
#
_symmetry.space_group_name_H-M   'P 1'
#
loop_
_entity.id
_entity.type
_entity.pdbx_description
1 polymer ?
#
loop_
_entity_poly.entity_id
_entity_poly.type
_entity_poly.pdbx_seq_one_letter_code
_entity_poly.pdbx_strand_id
1 'polypeptide(L)'
;VALDLLLGGFPQSFIDFNYITQRCNGDRAHRPTPSKPISLDTVKTLLTNAESRLTGGRPLEALQHYMELASYLHKAGDLAAGMYFYCRSANVASCEATPVAAEALYKMGMIKTELMDLRGGIITLERALELALWSSSDSNSSTSGPNLSHLIAADLATLYMRLADDADFWAADSEQPLQQSNAEKCDALVVAGRVWSSTACYERALECAQ
;
A
#
# COMPACT_ATOMS: atom_id res chain seq x y z
N VAL A 1 -24.71 -16.93 -0.06
CA VAL A 1 -23.30 -16.66 -0.43
C VAL A 1 -22.53 -16.00 0.72
N ALA A 2 -22.86 -14.78 1.16
CA ALA A 2 -22.18 -14.15 2.32
C ALA A 2 -22.48 -14.87 3.64
N LEU A 3 -23.74 -15.27 3.87
CA LEU A 3 -24.18 -15.95 5.09
C LEU A 3 -23.35 -17.21 5.41
N ASP A 4 -22.82 -17.87 4.38
CA ASP A 4 -22.02 -19.08 4.53
C ASP A 4 -20.68 -18.80 5.24
N LEU A 5 -20.11 -17.60 5.10
CA LEU A 5 -18.91 -17.17 5.84
C LEU A 5 -19.22 -17.00 7.32
N LEU A 6 -20.37 -16.41 7.64
CA LEU A 6 -20.82 -16.25 9.02
C LEU A 6 -21.12 -17.61 9.67
N LEU A 7 -21.83 -18.48 8.97
CA LEU A 7 -22.12 -19.85 9.42
C LEU A 7 -20.85 -20.72 9.53
N GLY A 8 -19.84 -20.45 8.71
CA GLY A 8 -18.51 -21.07 8.80
C GLY A 8 -17.65 -20.55 9.95
N GLY A 9 -18.13 -19.61 10.76
CA GLY A 9 -17.38 -19.05 11.89
C GLY A 9 -16.34 -17.99 11.50
N PHE A 10 -16.47 -17.37 10.31
CA PHE A 10 -15.58 -16.32 9.83
C PHE A 10 -16.30 -14.96 9.80
N PRO A 11 -16.61 -14.37 10.98
CA PRO A 11 -17.37 -13.12 11.05
C PRO A 11 -16.63 -11.96 10.40
N GLN A 12 -15.30 -11.93 10.49
CA GLN A 12 -14.50 -10.89 9.85
C GLN A 12 -14.56 -11.00 8.32
N SER A 13 -14.34 -12.19 7.76
CA SER A 13 -14.56 -12.45 6.32
C SER A 13 -15.97 -12.14 5.86
N PHE A 14 -16.99 -12.39 6.68
CA PHE A 14 -18.36 -11.98 6.38
C PHE A 14 -18.46 -10.45 6.25
N ILE A 15 -17.91 -9.70 7.21
CA ILE A 15 -17.86 -8.24 7.15
C ILE A 15 -17.12 -7.77 5.89
N ASP A 16 -15.96 -8.36 5.58
CA ASP A 16 -15.15 -7.98 4.42
C ASP A 16 -15.87 -8.30 3.10
N PHE A 17 -16.48 -9.48 2.99
CA PHE A 17 -17.25 -9.86 1.81
C PHE A 17 -18.48 -8.96 1.64
N ASN A 18 -19.16 -8.66 2.75
CA ASN A 18 -20.30 -7.76 2.75
C ASN A 18 -19.86 -6.34 2.34
N TYR A 19 -18.69 -5.90 2.81
CA TYR A 19 -18.10 -4.62 2.42
C TYR A 19 -17.80 -4.57 0.91
N ILE A 20 -17.18 -5.60 0.34
CA ILE A 20 -16.90 -5.69 -1.11
C ILE A 20 -18.20 -5.66 -1.92
N THR A 21 -19.23 -6.38 -1.48
CA THR A 21 -20.50 -6.51 -2.22
C THR A 21 -21.43 -5.30 -2.09
N GLN A 22 -21.47 -4.66 -0.92
CA GLN A 22 -22.36 -3.52 -0.66
C GLN A 22 -21.77 -2.18 -1.10
N ARG A 23 -20.45 -2.07 -1.29
CA ARG A 23 -19.79 -0.89 -1.87
C ARG A 23 -20.32 -0.50 -3.25
N CYS A 24 -20.85 -1.45 -4.02
CA CYS A 24 -21.38 -1.19 -5.37
C CYS A 24 -22.70 -0.39 -5.41
N ASN A 25 -23.40 -0.23 -4.27
CA ASN A 25 -24.75 0.35 -4.25
C ASN A 25 -24.85 1.80 -3.73
N GLY A 26 -23.83 2.34 -3.03
CA GLY A 26 -23.94 3.62 -2.32
C GLY A 26 -23.26 4.83 -2.97
N ASP A 27 -22.01 4.71 -3.41
CA ASP A 27 -21.13 5.87 -3.68
C ASP A 27 -20.62 5.91 -5.13
N ARG A 28 -21.52 6.00 -6.10
CA ARG A 28 -21.16 6.14 -7.53
C ARG A 28 -20.56 7.50 -7.92
N ALA A 29 -20.55 8.49 -7.03
CA ALA A 29 -20.26 9.87 -7.42
C ALA A 29 -18.76 10.23 -7.51
N HIS A 30 -17.87 9.52 -6.81
CA HIS A 30 -16.47 9.97 -6.69
C HIS A 30 -15.39 8.88 -6.63
N ARG A 31 -15.71 7.61 -6.92
CA ARG A 31 -14.72 6.53 -6.89
C ARG A 31 -14.61 5.83 -8.24
N PRO A 32 -13.39 5.53 -8.73
CA PRO A 32 -13.22 4.70 -9.92
C PRO A 32 -13.93 3.36 -9.71
N THR A 33 -14.87 3.07 -10.60
CA THR A 33 -15.53 1.76 -10.66
C THR A 33 -14.52 0.71 -11.09
N PRO A 34 -14.65 -0.54 -10.61
CA PRO A 34 -13.77 -1.63 -11.05
C PRO A 34 -13.84 -1.74 -12.57
N SER A 35 -12.68 -1.74 -13.22
CA SER A 35 -12.52 -1.82 -14.67
C SER A 35 -12.85 -3.22 -15.20
N LYS A 36 -12.86 -4.23 -14.33
CA LYS A 36 -13.22 -5.62 -14.65
C LYS A 36 -14.26 -6.17 -13.68
N PRO A 37 -15.13 -7.08 -14.14
CA PRO A 37 -16.10 -7.72 -13.26
C PRO A 37 -15.39 -8.54 -12.17
N ILE A 38 -15.82 -8.33 -10.93
CA ILE A 38 -15.31 -9.05 -9.76
C ILE A 38 -16.10 -10.35 -9.60
N SER A 39 -15.40 -11.48 -9.59
CA SER A 39 -15.95 -12.81 -9.31
C SER A 39 -16.16 -12.97 -7.81
N LEU A 40 -17.43 -12.96 -7.40
CA LEU A 40 -17.79 -13.11 -5.99
C LEU A 40 -17.39 -14.48 -5.43
N ASP A 41 -17.42 -15.52 -6.25
CA ASP A 41 -16.99 -16.86 -5.84
C ASP A 41 -15.49 -16.88 -5.53
N THR A 42 -14.67 -16.22 -6.36
CA THR A 42 -13.22 -16.09 -6.14
C THR A 42 -12.92 -15.30 -4.85
N VAL A 43 -13.64 -14.20 -4.60
CA VAL A 43 -13.49 -13.43 -3.37
C VAL A 43 -13.85 -14.28 -2.15
N LYS A 44 -14.97 -15.01 -2.22
CA LYS A 44 -15.43 -15.87 -1.12
C LYS A 44 -14.43 -16.98 -0.83
N THR A 45 -13.90 -17.67 -1.85
CA THR A 45 -12.95 -18.77 -1.66
C THR A 45 -11.66 -18.27 -1.04
N LEU A 46 -11.11 -17.16 -1.51
CA LEU A 46 -9.87 -16.57 -0.97
C LEU A 46 -10.04 -16.14 0.49
N LEU A 47 -11.15 -15.49 0.84
CA LEU A 47 -11.44 -15.11 2.23
C LEU A 47 -11.61 -16.33 3.16
N THR A 48 -12.39 -17.32 2.72
CA THR A 48 -12.60 -18.55 3.49
C THR A 48 -11.27 -19.27 3.75
N ASN A 49 -10.42 -19.37 2.72
CA ASN A 49 -9.12 -20.00 2.84
C ASN A 49 -8.20 -19.22 3.78
N ALA A 50 -8.12 -17.89 3.62
CA ALA A 50 -7.30 -17.04 4.48
C ALA A 50 -7.67 -17.22 5.97
N GLU A 51 -8.97 -17.21 6.28
CA GLU A 51 -9.43 -17.24 7.67
C GLU A 51 -9.48 -18.61 8.29
N SER A 52 -9.68 -19.66 7.49
CA SER A 52 -9.42 -21.02 7.94
C SER A 52 -7.96 -21.23 8.32
N ARG A 53 -6.99 -20.67 7.58
CA ARG A 53 -5.57 -20.76 7.93
C ARG A 53 -5.22 -19.91 9.14
N LEU A 54 -5.78 -18.71 9.25
CA LEU A 54 -5.54 -17.82 10.37
C LEU A 54 -6.07 -18.41 11.69
N THR A 55 -7.31 -18.91 11.70
CA THR A 55 -7.89 -19.58 12.88
C THR A 55 -7.19 -20.91 13.20
N GLY A 56 -6.66 -21.58 12.18
CA GLY A 56 -5.83 -22.78 12.31
C GLY A 56 -4.37 -22.54 12.73
N GLY A 57 -3.98 -21.31 13.10
CA GLY A 57 -2.63 -20.99 13.58
C GLY A 57 -1.55 -20.98 12.50
N ARG A 58 -1.91 -20.81 11.22
CA ARG A 58 -0.99 -20.76 10.08
C ARG A 58 -1.04 -19.38 9.40
N PRO A 59 -0.49 -18.34 10.04
CA PRO A 59 -0.59 -16.97 9.55
C PRO A 59 0.11 -16.78 8.19
N LEU A 60 1.26 -17.43 7.96
CA LEU A 60 1.99 -17.33 6.68
C LEU A 60 1.14 -17.78 5.47
N GLU A 61 0.40 -18.87 5.61
CA GLU A 61 -0.49 -19.35 4.54
C GLU A 61 -1.73 -18.44 4.38
N ALA A 62 -2.22 -17.87 5.49
CA ALA A 62 -3.30 -16.88 5.44
C ALA A 62 -2.88 -15.61 4.67
N LEU A 63 -1.64 -15.16 4.86
CA LEU A 63 -1.07 -14.00 4.15
C LEU A 63 -1.05 -14.18 2.64
N GLN A 64 -0.68 -15.37 2.17
CA GLN A 64 -0.67 -15.67 0.74
C GLN A 64 -2.06 -15.45 0.12
N HIS A 65 -3.11 -15.94 0.78
CA HIS A 65 -4.48 -15.77 0.31
C HIS A 65 -4.97 -14.31 0.40
N TYR A 66 -4.62 -13.56 1.45
CA TYR A 66 -4.94 -12.14 1.52
C TYR A 66 -4.22 -11.32 0.44
N MET A 67 -2.95 -11.62 0.16
CA MET A 67 -2.20 -10.96 -0.90
C MET A 67 -2.71 -11.29 -2.29
N GLU A 68 -3.11 -12.54 -2.52
CA GLU A 68 -3.75 -12.96 -3.76
C GLU A 68 -5.08 -12.21 -3.98
N LEU A 69 -5.90 -12.10 -2.93
CA LEU A 69 -7.15 -11.34 -2.95
C LEU A 69 -6.90 -9.85 -3.22
N ALA A 70 -5.92 -9.26 -2.55
CA ALA A 70 -5.54 -7.86 -2.75
C ALA A 70 -5.11 -7.59 -4.21
N SER A 71 -4.28 -8.47 -4.76
CA SER A 71 -3.80 -8.41 -6.15
C SER A 71 -4.95 -8.59 -7.15
N TYR A 72 -5.86 -9.51 -6.87
CA TYR A 72 -7.05 -9.72 -7.70
C TYR A 72 -7.92 -8.46 -7.76
N LEU A 73 -8.18 -7.82 -6.61
CA LEU A 73 -8.98 -6.61 -6.52
C LEU A 73 -8.28 -5.40 -7.15
N HIS A 74 -6.97 -5.25 -6.95
CA HIS A 74 -6.16 -4.22 -7.62
C HIS A 74 -6.24 -4.36 -9.14
N LYS A 75 -6.02 -5.57 -9.68
CA LYS A 75 -6.13 -5.85 -11.13
C LYS A 75 -7.53 -5.67 -11.69
N ALA A 76 -8.56 -5.77 -10.84
CA ALA A 76 -9.94 -5.49 -11.19
C ALA A 76 -10.27 -3.99 -11.15
N GLY A 77 -9.35 -3.14 -10.67
CA GLY A 77 -9.54 -1.69 -10.52
C GLY A 77 -10.19 -1.28 -9.20
N ASP A 78 -10.50 -2.19 -8.28
CA ASP A 78 -10.94 -1.84 -6.92
C ASP A 78 -9.73 -1.57 -6.03
N LEU A 79 -9.10 -0.41 -6.29
CA LEU A 79 -7.91 0.06 -5.58
C LEU A 79 -8.14 0.12 -4.06
N ALA A 80 -9.34 0.51 -3.64
CA ALA A 80 -9.65 0.66 -2.22
C ALA A 80 -9.82 -0.68 -1.50
N ALA A 81 -10.41 -1.70 -2.15
CA ALA A 81 -10.45 -3.04 -1.58
C ALA A 81 -9.06 -3.68 -1.61
N GLY A 82 -8.32 -3.54 -2.71
CA GLY A 82 -6.94 -3.99 -2.82
C GLY A 82 -6.06 -3.42 -1.71
N MET A 83 -6.09 -2.10 -1.50
CA MET A 83 -5.37 -1.42 -0.43
C MET A 83 -5.76 -1.93 0.97
N TYR A 84 -7.05 -2.14 1.22
CA TYR A 84 -7.53 -2.70 2.49
C TYR A 84 -6.90 -4.08 2.78
N PHE A 85 -6.88 -4.98 1.80
CA PHE A 85 -6.31 -6.31 1.98
C PHE A 85 -4.79 -6.34 2.01
N TYR A 86 -4.10 -5.42 1.33
CA TYR A 86 -2.66 -5.24 1.53
C TYR A 86 -2.32 -4.77 2.94
N CYS A 87 -3.07 -3.78 3.46
CA CYS A 87 -2.92 -3.33 4.85
C CYS A 87 -3.19 -4.47 5.85
N ARG A 88 -4.27 -5.23 5.63
CA ARG A 88 -4.57 -6.40 6.46
C ARG A 88 -3.47 -7.45 6.42
N SER A 89 -2.91 -7.71 5.24
CA SER A 89 -1.76 -8.62 5.08
C SER A 89 -0.57 -8.12 5.87
N ALA A 90 -0.22 -6.83 5.75
CA ALA A 90 0.88 -6.24 6.52
C ALA A 90 0.66 -6.34 8.04
N ASN A 91 -0.57 -6.16 8.52
CA ASN A 91 -0.90 -6.27 9.95
C ASN A 91 -0.74 -7.71 10.47
N VAL A 92 -1.21 -8.71 9.71
CA VAL A 92 -1.04 -10.12 10.07
C VAL A 92 0.46 -10.51 10.00
N ALA A 93 1.19 -9.98 9.02
CA ALA A 93 2.62 -10.24 8.84
C ALA A 93 3.50 -9.54 9.87
N SER A 94 3.04 -8.43 10.45
CA SER A 94 3.74 -7.69 11.53
C SER A 94 3.93 -8.54 12.79
N CYS A 95 3.20 -9.65 12.94
CA CYS A 95 3.42 -10.62 14.00
C CYS A 95 4.66 -11.50 13.78
N GLU A 96 5.21 -11.56 12.56
CA GLU A 96 6.29 -12.51 12.19
C GLU A 96 7.45 -11.87 11.40
N ALA A 97 7.51 -10.54 11.27
CA ALA A 97 8.60 -9.78 10.63
C ALA A 97 9.07 -10.39 9.29
N THR A 98 8.13 -10.63 8.37
CA THR A 98 8.40 -11.36 7.13
C THR A 98 8.66 -10.43 5.94
N PRO A 99 9.45 -10.85 4.94
CA PRO A 99 9.57 -10.16 3.65
C PRO A 99 8.21 -9.92 2.96
N VAL A 100 7.22 -10.74 3.31
CA VAL A 100 5.82 -10.60 2.88
C VAL A 100 5.18 -9.29 3.38
N ALA A 101 5.53 -8.83 4.58
CA ALA A 101 5.08 -7.55 5.10
C ALA A 101 5.62 -6.38 4.27
N ALA A 102 6.91 -6.43 3.90
CA ALA A 102 7.54 -5.43 3.05
C ALA A 102 6.88 -5.39 1.65
N GLU A 103 6.62 -6.56 1.05
CA GLU A 103 5.93 -6.63 -0.25
C GLU A 103 4.49 -6.11 -0.18
N ALA A 104 3.75 -6.42 0.87
CA ALA A 104 2.39 -5.93 1.07
C ALA A 104 2.36 -4.40 1.21
N LEU A 105 3.29 -3.82 1.99
CA LEU A 105 3.42 -2.36 2.13
C LEU A 105 3.86 -1.71 0.83
N TYR A 106 4.77 -2.33 0.08
CA TYR A 106 5.17 -1.85 -1.25
C TYR A 106 3.96 -1.70 -2.18
N LYS A 107 3.16 -2.77 -2.31
CA LYS A 107 1.95 -2.74 -3.16
C LYS A 107 0.90 -1.75 -2.66
N MET A 108 0.78 -1.59 -1.34
CA MET A 108 -0.08 -0.56 -0.75
C MET A 108 0.39 0.86 -1.11
N GLY A 109 1.70 1.11 -1.04
CA GLY A 109 2.31 2.38 -1.42
C GLY A 109 2.06 2.72 -2.89
N MET A 110 2.21 1.74 -3.78
CA MET A 110 1.91 1.90 -5.21
C MET A 110 0.43 2.21 -5.47
N ILE A 111 -0.50 1.57 -4.76
CA ILE A 111 -1.93 1.92 -4.90
C ILE A 111 -2.20 3.36 -4.44
N LYS A 112 -1.56 3.82 -3.37
CA LYS A 112 -1.72 5.20 -2.91
C LYS A 112 -1.21 6.21 -3.93
N THR A 113 -0.10 5.91 -4.61
CA THR A 113 0.42 6.77 -5.66
C THR A 113 -0.48 6.76 -6.90
N GLU A 114 -1.08 5.62 -7.24
CA GLU A 114 -2.14 5.53 -8.27
C GLU A 114 -3.38 6.36 -7.91
N LEU A 115 -3.70 6.49 -6.62
CA LEU A 115 -4.79 7.33 -6.10
C LEU A 115 -4.40 8.81 -5.92
N MET A 116 -3.23 9.23 -6.43
CA MET A 116 -2.68 10.59 -6.27
C MET A 116 -2.37 11.00 -4.82
N ASP A 117 -2.42 10.05 -3.86
CA ASP A 117 -1.93 10.26 -2.50
C ASP A 117 -0.40 10.03 -2.47
N LEU A 118 0.35 10.95 -3.08
CA LEU A 118 1.81 10.85 -3.19
C LEU A 118 2.49 10.82 -1.82
N ARG A 119 2.05 11.69 -0.90
CA ARG A 119 2.58 11.77 0.48
C ARG A 119 2.32 10.48 1.24
N GLY A 120 1.10 9.96 1.21
CA GLY A 120 0.78 8.69 1.85
C GLY A 120 1.49 7.51 1.19
N GLY A 121 1.72 7.57 -0.12
CA GLY A 121 2.53 6.62 -0.89
C GLY A 121 3.98 6.57 -0.40
N ILE A 122 4.66 7.72 -0.34
CA ILE A 122 6.05 7.86 0.12
C ILE A 122 6.21 7.28 1.53
N ILE A 123 5.40 7.72 2.50
CA ILE A 123 5.48 7.23 3.90
C ILE A 123 5.32 5.70 3.97
N THR A 124 4.43 5.16 3.13
CA THR A 124 4.20 3.70 3.10
C THR A 124 5.39 2.96 2.50
N LEU A 125 5.98 3.50 1.43
CA LEU A 125 7.14 2.92 0.75
C LEU A 125 8.42 3.02 1.59
N GLU A 126 8.64 4.12 2.32
CA GLU A 126 9.74 4.24 3.29
C GLU A 126 9.67 3.12 4.32
N ARG A 127 8.48 2.88 4.89
CA ARG A 127 8.27 1.77 5.83
C ARG A 127 8.48 0.40 5.18
N ALA A 128 8.10 0.23 3.92
CA ALA A 128 8.36 -1.00 3.18
C ALA A 128 9.87 -1.24 2.99
N LEU A 129 10.63 -0.19 2.70
CA LEU A 129 12.07 -0.23 2.54
C LEU A 129 12.77 -0.60 3.85
N GLU A 130 12.37 -0.01 4.97
CA GLU A 130 12.89 -0.34 6.30
C GLU A 130 12.78 -1.83 6.61
N LEU A 131 11.59 -2.42 6.37
CA LEU A 131 11.37 -3.85 6.59
C LEU A 131 12.18 -4.72 5.62
N ALA A 132 12.30 -4.31 4.35
CA ALA A 132 13.08 -5.05 3.36
C ALA A 132 14.57 -5.09 3.75
N LEU A 133 15.12 -3.97 4.23
CA LEU A 133 16.53 -3.86 4.64
C LEU A 133 16.83 -4.67 5.91
N TRP A 134 15.91 -4.67 6.88
CA TRP A 134 16.03 -5.52 8.07
C TRP A 134 16.06 -7.00 7.68
N SER A 135 15.16 -7.44 6.79
CA SER A 135 15.15 -8.84 6.32
C SER A 135 16.42 -9.24 5.55
N SER A 136 17.05 -8.31 4.81
CA SER A 136 18.30 -8.59 4.09
C SER A 136 19.54 -8.64 4.99
N SER A 137 19.51 -7.99 6.15
CA SER A 137 20.64 -7.98 7.10
C SER A 137 20.83 -9.34 7.78
N ASP A 138 19.75 -10.13 7.88
CA ASP A 138 19.75 -11.44 8.54
C ASP A 138 20.03 -12.61 7.60
N SER A 139 20.09 -12.40 6.28
CA SER A 139 20.17 -13.47 5.28
C SER A 139 21.43 -13.39 4.39
N ASN A 140 22.35 -14.33 4.61
CA ASN A 140 23.46 -14.69 3.68
C ASN A 140 22.96 -15.29 2.34
N SER A 141 21.75 -14.95 1.86
CA SER A 141 21.15 -15.57 0.67
C SER A 141 21.43 -14.76 -0.59
N SER A 142 22.43 -15.21 -1.33
CA SER A 142 22.69 -14.91 -2.73
C SER A 142 21.58 -15.49 -3.62
N THR A 143 20.48 -14.76 -3.79
CA THR A 143 19.47 -15.09 -4.81
C THR A 143 19.21 -13.89 -5.70
N SER A 144 19.61 -14.02 -6.97
CA SER A 144 19.57 -12.99 -8.01
C SER A 144 18.14 -12.75 -8.52
N GLY A 145 17.32 -12.09 -7.71
CA GLY A 145 16.21 -11.26 -8.17
C GLY A 145 16.55 -9.79 -7.93
N PRO A 146 15.84 -8.81 -8.53
CA PRO A 146 15.94 -7.44 -8.05
C PRO A 146 15.56 -7.45 -6.57
N ASN A 147 16.50 -7.11 -5.68
CA ASN A 147 16.20 -7.03 -4.25
C ASN A 147 15.02 -6.07 -4.10
N LEU A 148 13.96 -6.50 -3.40
CA LEU A 148 12.75 -5.70 -3.19
C LEU A 148 13.10 -4.29 -2.66
N SER A 149 14.17 -4.18 -1.85
CA SER A 149 14.74 -2.91 -1.39
C SER A 149 15.16 -1.98 -2.54
N HIS A 150 15.88 -2.47 -3.56
CA HIS A 150 16.26 -1.66 -4.72
C HIS A 150 15.05 -1.19 -5.52
N LEU A 151 14.05 -2.07 -5.70
CA LEU A 151 12.82 -1.70 -6.40
C LEU A 151 12.08 -0.59 -5.65
N ILE A 152 11.90 -0.74 -4.33
CA ILE A 152 11.26 0.27 -3.49
C ILE A 152 12.05 1.58 -3.53
N ALA A 153 13.37 1.54 -3.45
CA ALA A 153 14.24 2.72 -3.49
C ALA A 153 14.13 3.47 -4.83
N ALA A 154 14.08 2.74 -5.94
CA ALA A 154 13.90 3.33 -7.27
C ALA A 154 12.53 4.03 -7.38
N ASP A 155 11.46 3.37 -6.95
CA ASP A 155 10.12 3.97 -6.98
C ASP A 155 10.00 5.17 -6.05
N LEU A 156 10.58 5.12 -4.85
CA LEU A 156 10.67 6.27 -3.94
C LEU A 156 11.36 7.46 -4.61
N ALA A 157 12.51 7.24 -5.26
CA ALA A 157 13.22 8.30 -5.97
C ALA A 157 12.34 8.96 -7.04
N THR A 158 11.57 8.18 -7.82
CA THR A 158 10.66 8.75 -8.82
C THR A 158 9.54 9.59 -8.20
N LEU A 159 9.04 9.19 -7.02
CA LEU A 159 7.98 9.91 -6.32
C LEU A 159 8.49 11.22 -5.70
N TYR A 160 9.69 11.22 -5.13
CA TYR A 160 10.30 12.46 -4.64
C TYR A 160 10.56 13.46 -5.78
N MET A 161 10.99 12.99 -6.95
CA MET A 161 11.15 13.85 -8.13
C MET A 161 9.81 14.46 -8.56
N ARG A 162 8.75 13.64 -8.66
CA ARG A 162 7.40 14.15 -8.96
C ARG A 162 6.91 15.18 -7.94
N LEU A 163 7.14 14.94 -6.66
CA LEU A 163 6.74 15.86 -5.60
C LEU A 163 7.52 17.20 -5.68
N ALA A 164 8.80 17.15 -6.06
CA ALA A 164 9.61 18.34 -6.27
C ALA A 164 9.13 19.16 -7.48
N ASP A 165 8.83 18.50 -8.60
CA ASP A 165 8.30 19.16 -9.80
C ASP A 165 6.95 19.85 -9.50
N ASP A 166 6.08 19.21 -8.73
CA ASP A 166 4.81 19.81 -8.29
C ASP A 166 5.06 21.03 -7.37
N ALA A 167 6.02 20.96 -6.44
CA ALA A 167 6.32 22.08 -5.53
C ALA A 167 6.87 23.31 -6.26
N ASP A 168 7.72 23.10 -7.26
CA ASP A 168 8.29 24.18 -8.09
C ASP A 168 7.23 24.83 -9.00
N PHE A 169 6.25 24.04 -9.48
CA PHE A 169 5.10 24.55 -10.25
C PHE A 169 4.24 25.54 -9.45
N TRP A 170 4.00 25.27 -8.16
CA TRP A 170 3.24 26.19 -7.28
C TRP A 170 4.05 27.38 -6.76
N ALA A 171 5.39 27.26 -6.69
CA ALA A 171 6.25 28.37 -6.30
C ALA A 171 6.30 29.46 -7.39
N ALA A 172 6.28 29.06 -8.67
CA ALA A 172 6.33 29.97 -9.82
C ALA A 172 5.06 30.85 -10.00
N ASP A 173 3.92 30.45 -9.43
CA ASP A 173 2.62 31.14 -9.61
C ASP A 173 2.30 32.12 -8.45
N SER A 174 3.24 32.33 -7.50
CA SER A 174 2.99 32.99 -6.22
C SER A 174 3.45 34.46 -6.08
N GLU A 175 3.65 35.20 -7.19
CA GLU A 175 3.87 36.66 -7.16
C GLU A 175 2.58 37.48 -6.92
N GLN A 176 1.73 37.09 -5.96
CA GLN A 176 0.65 37.94 -5.45
C GLN A 176 0.60 37.97 -3.92
N PRO A 177 0.35 39.15 -3.31
CA PRO A 177 0.57 39.37 -1.89
C PRO A 177 -0.42 38.58 -1.01
N LEU A 178 0.17 37.81 -0.11
CA LEU A 178 -0.44 36.84 0.81
C LEU A 178 -1.51 37.41 1.76
N GLN A 179 -2.71 36.83 1.72
CA GLN A 179 -3.62 36.75 2.88
C GLN A 179 -3.59 35.32 3.44
N GLN A 180 -2.96 35.16 4.62
CA GLN A 180 -3.20 34.22 5.74
C GLN A 180 -3.71 32.77 5.55
N SER A 181 -3.80 32.23 4.34
CA SER A 181 -4.22 30.83 4.05
C SER A 181 -3.05 29.87 3.83
N ASN A 182 -1.80 30.34 3.86
CA ASN A 182 -0.64 29.58 3.41
C ASN A 182 0.14 28.85 4.51
N ALA A 183 -0.28 28.98 5.78
CA ALA A 183 0.36 28.27 6.89
C ALA A 183 0.15 26.74 6.81
N GLU A 184 -1.07 26.28 6.49
CA GLU A 184 -1.37 24.84 6.32
C GLU A 184 -0.76 24.26 5.03
N LYS A 185 -0.42 25.10 4.05
CA LYS A 185 0.17 24.68 2.77
C LYS A 185 1.69 24.53 2.84
N CYS A 186 2.37 25.33 3.66
CA CYS A 186 3.79 25.15 3.95
C CYS A 186 4.06 23.94 4.87
N ASP A 187 3.08 23.50 5.67
CA ASP A 187 3.18 22.27 6.47
C ASP A 187 3.22 20.99 5.61
N ALA A 188 2.83 21.06 4.33
CA ALA A 188 2.98 19.95 3.38
C ALA A 188 4.45 19.68 2.99
N LEU A 189 5.36 20.63 3.24
CA LEU A 189 6.81 20.46 3.10
C LEU A 189 7.49 20.03 4.42
N VAL A 190 6.75 19.96 5.54
CA VAL A 190 7.26 19.69 6.91
C VAL A 190 6.83 18.30 7.42
N VAL A 191 6.59 17.36 6.51
CA VAL A 191 6.00 16.04 6.84
C VAL A 191 6.99 15.07 7.47
N ALA A 192 8.27 15.36 7.40
CA ALA A 192 9.23 14.86 8.38
C ALA A 192 10.02 16.08 8.84
N GLY A 193 10.39 16.16 10.12
CA GLY A 193 11.23 17.21 10.71
C GLY A 193 12.67 17.19 10.19
N ARG A 194 12.82 17.13 8.87
CA ARG A 194 13.99 16.88 8.08
C ARG A 194 13.62 17.43 6.70
N VAL A 195 13.89 18.72 6.51
CA VAL A 195 13.89 19.36 5.17
C VAL A 195 14.96 18.63 4.37
N TRP A 196 14.57 17.56 3.69
CA TRP A 196 15.45 16.85 2.79
C TRP A 196 15.08 17.40 1.43
N SER A 197 16.03 18.11 0.82
CA SER A 197 15.93 18.38 -0.60
C SER A 197 15.75 17.04 -1.31
N SER A 198 15.03 17.04 -2.43
CA SER A 198 14.90 15.86 -3.30
C SER A 198 16.25 15.19 -3.60
N THR A 199 17.32 15.98 -3.66
CA THR A 199 18.71 15.52 -3.75
C THR A 199 19.19 14.68 -2.56
N ALA A 200 18.89 15.05 -1.31
CA ALA A 200 19.28 14.26 -0.13
C ALA A 200 18.50 12.94 -0.03
N CYS A 201 17.22 12.94 -0.42
CA CYS A 201 16.42 11.71 -0.54
C CYS A 201 16.96 10.79 -1.65
N TYR A 202 17.38 11.37 -2.79
CA TYR A 202 17.99 10.66 -3.90
C TYR A 202 19.37 10.09 -3.53
N GLU A 203 20.23 10.86 -2.86
CA GLU A 203 21.53 10.42 -2.37
C GLU A 203 21.39 9.25 -1.39
N ARG A 204 20.40 9.28 -0.49
CA ARG A 204 20.17 8.18 0.45
C ARG A 204 19.54 6.95 -0.18
N ALA A 205 18.67 7.12 -1.18
CA ALA A 205 18.18 6.02 -2.00
C ALA A 205 19.33 5.36 -2.80
N LEU A 206 20.29 6.15 -3.28
CA LEU A 206 21.53 5.69 -3.91
C LEU A 206 22.48 4.99 -2.94
N GLU A 207 22.66 5.51 -1.72
CA GLU A 207 23.46 4.88 -0.66
C GLU A 207 22.89 3.52 -0.27
N CYS A 208 21.55 3.38 -0.22
CA CYS A 208 20.90 2.09 0.01
C CYS A 208 20.97 1.13 -1.19
N ALA A 209 21.43 1.60 -2.35
CA ALA A 209 21.51 0.81 -3.58
C ALA A 209 22.92 0.28 -3.90
N GLN A 210 23.95 0.65 -3.13
CA GLN A 210 25.34 0.17 -3.26
C GLN A 210 25.62 -0.98 -2.29
#